data_AF-A0A090EXD9-F1
#
_entry.id   AF-A0A090EXD9-F1
#
_cell.length_a   1.000
_cell.length_b   1.000
_cell.length_c   1.000
_cell.angle_alpha   90.00
_cell.angle_beta   90.00
_cell.angle_gamma   90.00
#
_symmetry.space_group_name_H-M   'P 1'
#
loop_
_entity.id
_entity.type
_entity.pdbx_description
1 polymer ?
#
loop_
_entity_poly.entity_id
_entity_poly.type
_entity_poly.pdbx_seq_one_letter_code
_entity_poly.pdbx_strand_id
1 'polypeptide(L)' 'MIFAQDKPILENQIPKRLPLDPRAETPIRADAVSVSYRRWLRDRAVTYGAIPARA' A
#
# COMPACT_ATOMS: atom_id res chain seq x y z
N MET A 1 -18.49 -1.75 -14.12
CA MET A 1 -17.42 -1.84 -15.13
C MET A 1 -16.05 -1.37 -14.61
N ILE A 2 -15.95 -0.57 -13.53
CA ILE A 2 -14.68 -0.08 -12.96
C ILE A 2 -13.90 -1.19 -12.23
N PHE A 3 -14.54 -1.96 -11.35
CA PHE A 3 -13.88 -3.05 -10.61
C PHE A 3 -13.22 -4.11 -11.50
N ALA A 4 -13.75 -4.35 -12.69
CA ALA A 4 -13.18 -5.30 -13.64
C ALA A 4 -11.83 -4.81 -14.21
N GLN A 5 -11.60 -3.50 -14.23
CA GLN A 5 -10.36 -2.89 -14.69
C GLN A 5 -9.29 -2.96 -13.59
N ASP A 6 -9.66 -2.73 -12.34
CA ASP A 6 -8.72 -2.72 -11.21
C ASP A 6 -8.31 -4.14 -10.77
N LYS A 7 -9.22 -5.12 -10.93
CA LYS A 7 -9.00 -6.52 -10.53
C LYS A 7 -7.66 -7.10 -11.01
N PRO A 8 -7.33 -7.11 -12.32
CA PRO A 8 -6.06 -7.69 -12.78
C PRO A 8 -4.84 -6.95 -12.24
N ILE A 9 -4.93 -5.65 -11.93
CA ILE A 9 -3.83 -4.90 -11.33
C ILE A 9 -3.59 -5.38 -9.90
N LEU A 10 -4.66 -5.41 -9.08
CA LEU A 10 -4.58 -5.84 -7.68
C LEU A 10 -4.13 -7.30 -7.56
N GLU A 11 -4.67 -8.19 -8.41
CA GLU A 11 -4.33 -9.61 -8.39
C GLU A 11 -2.88 -9.89 -8.76
N ASN A 12 -2.23 -9.02 -9.53
CA ASN A 12 -0.84 -9.19 -9.96
C ASN A 12 0.18 -8.45 -9.09
N GLN A 13 -0.24 -7.62 -8.12
CA GLN A 13 0.69 -6.94 -7.21
C GLN A 13 1.55 -7.93 -6.42
N ILE A 14 2.84 -7.64 -6.32
CA ILE A 14 3.81 -8.38 -5.50
C ILE A 14 4.65 -7.34 -4.74
N PRO A 15 4.77 -7.44 -3.40
CA PRO A 15 4.14 -8.44 -2.52
C PRO A 15 2.62 -8.31 -2.43
N LYS A 16 1.93 -9.39 -2.05
CA LYS A 16 0.45 -9.41 -1.88
C LYS A 16 -0.06 -8.60 -0.70
N ARG A 17 0.79 -8.39 0.32
CA ARG A 17 0.48 -7.58 1.49
C ARG A 17 1.00 -6.17 1.28
N LEU A 18 0.25 -5.18 1.75
CA LEU A 18 0.58 -3.76 1.58
C LEU A 18 1.84 -3.39 2.37
N PRO A 19 2.93 -2.96 1.72
CA PRO A 19 4.10 -2.47 2.45
C PRO A 19 3.82 -1.10 3.09
N LEU A 20 4.17 -0.98 4.38
CA LEU A 20 4.01 0.26 5.14
C LEU A 20 5.32 1.06 5.30
N ASP A 21 6.44 0.50 4.86
CA ASP A 21 7.72 1.20 4.79
C ASP A 21 7.69 2.22 3.64
N PRO A 22 7.92 3.53 3.90
CA PRO A 22 8.00 4.54 2.84
C PRO A 22 9.07 4.28 1.77
N ARG A 23 10.06 3.44 2.05
CA ARG A 23 11.13 3.06 1.11
C ARG A 23 10.77 1.86 0.23
N ALA A 24 9.64 1.21 0.47
CA ALA A 24 9.24 0.03 -0.31
C ALA A 24 8.81 0.38 -1.75
N GLU A 25 8.37 1.62 -1.99
CA GLU A 25 7.93 2.11 -3.29
C GLU A 25 8.45 3.54 -3.51
N THR A 26 8.60 3.97 -4.76
CA THR A 26 8.98 5.36 -5.10
C THR A 26 7.72 6.14 -5.48
N PRO A 27 7.14 6.97 -4.59
CA PRO A 27 5.90 7.68 -4.88
C PRO A 27 6.11 8.86 -5.82
N ILE A 28 5.10 9.14 -6.63
CA ILE A 28 4.98 10.38 -7.41
C ILE A 28 3.99 11.34 -6.72
N ARG A 29 3.89 12.59 -7.22
CA ARG A 29 3.01 13.61 -6.61
C ARG A 29 1.54 13.18 -6.54
N ALA A 30 1.07 12.38 -7.49
CA ALA A 30 -0.30 11.88 -7.52
C ALA A 30 -0.61 10.89 -6.38
N ASP A 31 0.41 10.30 -5.73
CA ASP A 31 0.25 9.27 -4.71
C ASP A 31 0.05 9.83 -3.29
N ALA A 32 -0.13 11.15 -3.14
CA ALA A 32 -0.16 11.81 -1.83
C ALA A 32 -1.17 11.18 -0.85
N VAL A 33 -2.36 10.79 -1.33
CA VAL A 33 -3.40 10.12 -0.53
C VAL A 33 -2.99 8.69 -0.15
N SER A 34 -2.40 7.94 -1.07
CA SER A 34 -1.91 6.58 -0.80
C SER A 34 -0.77 6.58 0.22
N VAL A 35 0.11 7.58 0.16
CA VAL A 35 1.20 7.77 1.13
C VAL A 35 0.65 8.11 2.51
N SER A 36 -0.32 9.02 2.63
CA SER A 36 -0.93 9.36 3.91
C SER A 36 -1.70 8.18 4.51
N TYR A 37 -2.41 7.40 3.69
CA TYR A 37 -3.09 6.19 4.12
C TYR A 37 -2.12 5.14 4.70
N ARG A 38 -1.00 4.90 4.02
CA ARG A 38 0.05 3.99 4.52
C ARG A 38 0.66 4.46 5.85
N ARG A 39 0.93 5.76 5.98
CA ARG A 39 1.40 6.33 7.26
C ARG A 39 0.38 6.13 8.37
N TRP A 40 -0.89 6.40 8.11
CA TRP A 40 -1.98 6.22 9.07
C TRP A 40 -2.13 4.77 9.54
N LEU A 41 -2.00 3.79 8.63
CA LEU A 41 -2.00 2.36 8.97
C LEU A 41 -0.80 1.96 9.84
N ARG A 42 0.38 2.48 9.49
CA ARG A 42 1.61 2.25 10.26
C ARG A 42 1.49 2.80 11.68
N ASP A 43 1.01 4.03 11.83
CA ASP A 43 0.86 4.68 13.13
C ASP A 43 -0.20 3.97 14.01
N ARG A 44 -1.12 3.24 13.39
CA ARG A 44 -2.09 2.34 14.05
C ARG A 44 -1.57 0.92 14.30
N ALA A 45 -0.31 0.64 13.98
CA ALA A 45 0.29 -0.67 14.09
C ALA A 45 -0.52 -1.80 13.40
N VAL A 46 -1.11 -1.51 12.24
CA VAL A 46 -1.85 -2.53 11.47
C VAL A 46 -0.89 -3.61 10.95
N THR A 47 -1.17 -4.85 11.30
CA THR A 47 -0.35 -6.03 10.92
C THR A 47 -1.09 -6.99 9.98
N TYR A 48 -2.42 -7.03 10.04
CA TYR A 48 -3.21 -7.87 9.16
C TYR A 48 -3.25 -7.29 7.74
N GLY A 49 -2.96 -8.12 6.73
CA GLY A 49 -2.93 -7.70 5.32
C GLY A 49 -1.80 -6.72 4.95
N ALA A 50 -0.95 -6.35 5.90
CA ALA A 50 0.13 -5.38 5.72
C ALA A 50 1.50 -5.97 6.08
N ILE A 51 2.56 -5.35 5.55
CA ILE A 51 3.94 -5.61 5.96
C ILE A 51 4.38 -4.41 6.79
N PRO A 52 4.58 -4.57 8.11
CA PRO A 52 5.03 -3.49 8.98
C PRO A 52 6.35 -2.90 8.49
N ALA A 53 6.53 -1.59 8.67
CA ALA A 53 7.84 -0.97 8.51
C ALA A 53 8.80 -1.57 9.55
N ARG A 54 10.00 -1.97 9.12
CA ARG A 54 11.05 -2.34 10.08
C ARG A 54 11.50 -1.08 10.83
N ALA A 55 11.73 -1.23 12.13
CA ALA A 55 12.30 -0.17 12.98
C ALA A 55 13.71 0.19 12.52
#